data_AF-A0A432SYC2-F1
#
_entry.id   AF-A0A432SYC2-F1
#
_cell.length_a   1.000
_cell.length_b   1.000
_cell.length_c   1.000
_cell.angle_alpha   90.00
_cell.angle_beta   90.00
_cell.angle_gamma   90.00
#
_symmetry.space_group_name_H-M   'P 1'
#
loop_
_entity.id
_entity.type
_entity.pdbx_description
1 polymer ?
#
loop_
_entity_poly.entity_id
_entity_poly.type
_entity_poly.pdbx_seq_one_letter_code
_entity_poly.pdbx_strand_id
1 'polypeptide(L)'
;RVLDATVNRVTRSGYILGSDQKLSPFDGLRTLTTWAAYQYFEEDSKGTLSIGKLADLVILDKNPLKIDPMQIHTIKVVEAIKEGKSVYTLK
;
A
#
# COMPACT_ATOMS: atom_id res chain seq x y z
N ARG A 1 -3.97 -0.05 -7.00
CA ARG A 1 -4.18 1.11 -7.90
C ARG A 1 -3.63 2.42 -7.32
N VAL A 2 -3.97 2.82 -6.09
CA VAL A 2 -3.44 4.08 -5.50
C VAL A 2 -1.91 4.08 -5.42
N LEU A 3 -1.31 3.00 -4.89
CA LEU A 3 0.15 2.86 -4.82
C LEU A 3 0.83 3.00 -6.19
N ASP A 4 0.32 2.30 -7.20
CA ASP A 4 0.84 2.32 -8.57
C ASP A 4 0.82 3.74 -9.17
N ALA A 5 -0.29 4.45 -9.06
CA ALA A 5 -0.44 5.80 -9.58
C ALA A 5 0.54 6.79 -8.93
N THR A 6 0.73 6.71 -7.61
CA THR A 6 1.61 7.62 -6.87
C THR A 6 3.09 7.36 -7.14
N VAL A 7 3.48 6.10 -7.35
CA VAL A 7 4.87 5.72 -7.66
C VAL A 7 5.21 6.00 -9.12
N ASN A 8 4.35 5.59 -10.05
CA ASN A 8 4.66 5.66 -11.47
C ASN A 8 4.34 7.03 -12.08
N ARG A 9 3.23 7.65 -11.66
CA ARG A 9 2.69 8.90 -12.20
C ARG A 9 2.55 8.90 -13.73
N VAL A 10 2.18 7.75 -14.29
CA VAL A 10 1.98 7.55 -15.74
C VAL A 10 0.49 7.67 -16.06
N THR A 11 0.14 8.53 -17.02
CA THR A 11 -1.23 8.67 -17.51
C THR A 11 -1.62 7.51 -18.43
N ARG A 12 -2.90 7.43 -18.80
CA ARG A 12 -3.38 6.43 -19.78
C ARG A 12 -2.69 6.51 -21.15
N SER A 13 -2.16 7.68 -21.53
CA SER A 13 -1.42 7.87 -22.79
C SER A 13 0.07 7.56 -22.68
N GLY A 14 0.57 7.13 -21.50
CA GLY A 14 1.99 6.89 -21.26
C GLY A 14 2.79 8.12 -20.85
N TYR A 15 2.15 9.30 -20.73
CA TYR A 15 2.81 10.52 -20.30
C TYR A 15 3.15 10.48 -18.81
N ILE A 16 4.36 10.90 -18.43
CA ILE A 16 4.78 11.00 -17.03
C ILE A 16 4.39 12.38 -16.48
N LEU A 17 3.42 12.42 -15.57
CA LEU A 17 2.91 13.66 -14.98
C LEU A 17 3.72 14.07 -13.76
N GLY A 18 4.53 15.12 -13.86
CA GLY A 18 5.32 15.66 -12.74
C GLY A 18 6.29 14.62 -12.19
N SER A 19 7.34 14.33 -12.97
CA SER A 19 8.31 13.27 -12.68
C SER A 19 9.05 13.44 -11.35
N ASP A 20 9.23 14.69 -10.93
CA ASP A 20 9.80 15.12 -9.66
C ASP A 20 8.89 14.84 -8.45
N GLN A 21 7.60 14.62 -8.69
CA GLN A 21 6.59 14.35 -7.66
C GLN A 21 6.33 12.86 -7.44
N LYS A 22 7.15 11.97 -8.05
CA LYS A 22 7.05 10.52 -7.83
C LYS A 22 7.49 10.18 -6.41
N LEU A 23 6.74 9.29 -5.77
CA LEU A 23 7.17 8.71 -4.50
C LEU A 23 7.95 7.41 -4.73
N SER A 24 8.85 7.10 -3.81
CA SER A 24 9.39 5.74 -3.73
C SER A 24 8.26 4.75 -3.39
N PRO A 25 8.37 3.47 -3.77
CA PRO A 25 7.39 2.46 -3.38
C PRO A 25 7.15 2.40 -1.86
N PHE A 26 8.21 2.60 -1.07
CA PHE A 26 8.10 2.62 0.39
C PHE A 26 7.30 3.83 0.89
N ASP A 27 7.58 5.02 0.37
CA ASP A 27 6.80 6.22 0.72
C ASP A 27 5.35 6.09 0.29
N GLY A 28 5.11 5.48 -0.88
CA GLY A 28 3.79 5.10 -1.34
C GLY A 28 3.05 4.23 -0.33
N LEU A 29 3.70 3.22 0.26
CA LEU A 29 3.10 2.41 1.32
C LEU A 29 2.81 3.23 2.58
N ARG A 30 3.71 4.13 2.98
CA ARG A 30 3.50 5.03 4.13
C ARG A 30 2.27 5.92 3.95
N THR A 31 1.99 6.39 2.72
CA THR A 31 0.77 7.17 2.44
C THR A 31 -0.52 6.42 2.74
N LEU A 32 -0.50 5.09 2.65
CA LEU A 32 -1.66 4.20 2.86
C LEU A 32 -1.71 3.61 4.27
N THR A 33 -0.65 3.77 5.07
CA THR A 33 -0.48 3.11 6.36
C THR A 33 -0.20 4.14 7.45
N THR A 34 1.07 4.41 7.75
CA THR A 34 1.50 5.27 8.86
C THR A 34 0.99 6.70 8.74
N TRP A 35 1.08 7.30 7.54
CA TRP A 35 0.67 8.70 7.36
C TRP A 35 -0.84 8.85 7.34
N ALA A 36 -1.58 7.83 6.88
CA ALA A 36 -3.02 7.82 6.96
C ALA A 36 -3.48 7.69 8.43
N ALA A 37 -2.88 6.78 9.21
CA ALA A 37 -3.20 6.63 10.63
C ALA A 37 -2.95 7.93 11.41
N TYR A 38 -1.82 8.59 11.17
CA TYR A 38 -1.50 9.89 11.77
C TYR A 38 -2.52 10.98 11.43
N GLN A 39 -2.97 11.05 10.17
CA GLN A 39 -3.98 12.05 9.74
C GLN A 39 -5.33 11.90 10.47
N TYR A 40 -5.65 10.69 10.94
CA TYR A 40 -6.87 10.42 11.70
C TYR A 40 -6.64 10.38 13.22
N PHE A 41 -5.43 10.65 13.72
CA PHE A 41 -5.05 10.50 15.13
C PHE A 41 -5.24 9.06 15.66
N GLU A 42 -4.96 8.08 14.80
CA GLU A 42 -5.12 6.65 15.08
C GLU A 42 -3.79 5.89 15.02
N GLU A 43 -2.66 6.59 15.08
CA GLU A 43 -1.32 6.00 15.04
C GLU A 43 -1.03 5.08 16.23
N ASP A 44 -1.74 5.19 17.34
CA ASP A 44 -1.59 4.30 18.49
C ASP A 44 -2.30 2.95 18.28
N SER A 45 -3.30 2.89 17.40
CA SER A 45 -4.13 1.69 17.18
C SER A 45 -3.88 1.00 15.85
N LYS A 46 -3.42 1.71 14.80
CA LYS A 46 -3.20 1.14 13.45
C LYS A 46 -2.04 1.78 12.67
N GLY A 47 -1.87 1.37 11.42
CA GLY A 47 -0.88 1.91 10.49
C GLY A 47 0.53 1.28 10.54
N THR A 48 0.84 0.46 11.55
CA THR A 48 2.06 -0.36 11.60
C THR A 48 1.73 -1.75 12.15
N LEU A 49 2.60 -2.72 11.88
CA LEU A 49 2.56 -4.03 12.53
C LEU A 49 3.46 -4.00 13.76
N SER A 50 2.86 -3.76 14.92
CA SER A 50 3.54 -3.68 16.22
C SER A 50 2.62 -4.17 17.33
N ILE A 51 3.20 -4.64 18.43
CA ILE A 51 2.46 -5.13 19.60
C ILE A 51 1.53 -4.01 20.12
N GLY A 52 0.28 -4.38 20.46
CA GLY A 52 -0.73 -3.46 20.99
C GLY A 52 -1.66 -2.84 19.93
N LYS A 53 -1.34 -2.95 18.63
CA LYS A 53 -2.20 -2.46 17.54
C LYS A 53 -3.21 -3.51 17.08
N LEU A 54 -4.25 -3.04 16.39
CA LEU A 54 -5.21 -3.90 15.71
C LEU A 54 -4.48 -4.79 14.70
N ALA A 55 -4.87 -6.07 14.67
CA ALA A 55 -4.35 -7.05 13.70
C ALA A 55 -5.00 -6.88 12.32
N ASP A 56 -4.84 -5.67 11.76
CA ASP A 56 -5.29 -5.27 10.44
C ASP A 56 -4.09 -5.34 9.48
N LEU A 57 -4.08 -6.35 8.61
CA LEU A 57 -2.99 -6.56 7.66
C LEU A 57 -3.44 -7.27 6.38
N VAL A 58 -2.61 -7.14 5.34
CA VAL A 58 -2.83 -7.79 4.06
C VAL A 58 -1.61 -8.61 3.66
N ILE A 59 -1.86 -9.77 3.09
CA ILE A 59 -0.83 -10.61 2.48
C ILE A 59 -0.88 -10.36 0.97
N LEU A 60 0.28 -10.07 0.37
CA LEU A 60 0.43 -9.77 -1.05
C LEU A 60 1.20 -10.90 -1.74
N ASP A 61 0.84 -11.20 -3.00
CA ASP A 61 1.53 -12.25 -3.79
C ASP A 61 2.93 -11.82 -4.24
N LYS A 62 3.22 -10.51 -4.24
CA LYS A 62 4.49 -9.91 -4.62
C LYS A 62 4.85 -8.78 -3.67
N ASN A 63 6.16 -8.55 -3.51
CA ASN A 63 6.67 -7.45 -2.71
C ASN A 63 6.77 -6.17 -3.57
N PRO A 64 5.96 -5.11 -3.29
CA PRO A 64 5.98 -3.86 -4.05
C PRO A 64 7.31 -3.11 -3.99
N LEU A 65 8.20 -3.45 -3.05
CA LEU A 65 9.53 -2.83 -2.91
C LEU A 65 10.61 -3.50 -3.76
N LYS A 66 10.32 -4.68 -4.34
CA LYS A 66 11.32 -5.51 -5.03
C LYS A 66 10.98 -5.80 -6.49
N ILE A 67 9.80 -5.42 -6.96
CA ILE A 67 9.38 -5.60 -8.35
C ILE A 67 9.57 -4.30 -9.14
N ASP A 68 9.52 -4.40 -10.47
CA ASP A 68 9.39 -3.22 -11.34
C ASP A 68 8.17 -2.39 -10.88
N PRO A 69 8.34 -1.08 -10.57
CA PRO A 69 7.24 -0.19 -10.22
C PRO A 69 6.06 -0.23 -11.19
N MET A 70 6.31 -0.40 -12.50
CA MET A 70 5.25 -0.50 -13.51
C MET A 70 4.39 -1.76 -13.36
N GLN A 71 4.82 -2.74 -12.56
CA GLN A 71 4.08 -3.97 -12.28
C GLN A 71 3.30 -3.92 -10.95
N ILE A 72 3.37 -2.82 -10.18
CA ILE A 72 2.69 -2.69 -8.88
C ILE A 72 1.17 -2.90 -9.01
N HIS A 73 0.53 -2.41 -10.07
CA HIS A 73 -0.90 -2.63 -10.28
C HIS A 73 -1.30 -4.11 -10.49
N THR A 74 -0.32 -4.99 -10.77
CA THR A 74 -0.56 -6.44 -10.97
C THR A 74 -0.53 -7.24 -9.68
N ILE A 75 -0.06 -6.64 -8.57
CA ILE A 75 0.02 -7.30 -7.27
C ILE A 75 -1.40 -7.66 -6.81
N LYS A 76 -1.58 -8.91 -6.41
CA LYS A 76 -2.82 -9.42 -5.85
C LYS A 76 -2.75 -9.43 -4.34
N VAL A 77 -3.88 -9.11 -3.73
CA VAL A 77 -4.11 -9.41 -2.31
C VAL A 77 -4.41 -10.90 -2.23
N VAL A 78 -3.58 -11.65 -1.52
CA VAL A 78 -3.79 -13.07 -1.24
C VAL A 78 -4.77 -13.23 -0.09
N GLU A 79 -4.64 -12.38 0.93
CA GLU A 79 -5.51 -12.41 2.10
C GLU A 79 -5.64 -11.00 2.69
N ALA A 80 -6.82 -10.65 3.18
CA ALA A 80 -7.04 -9.46 4.01
C ALA A 80 -7.59 -9.89 5.37
N ILE A 81 -6.92 -9.43 6.42
CA ILE A 81 -7.22 -9.76 7.81
C ILE A 81 -7.62 -8.47 8.51
N LYS A 82 -8.76 -8.50 9.19
CA LYS A 82 -9.28 -7.40 10.02
C LYS A 82 -9.42 -7.89 11.45
N GLU A 83 -8.75 -7.21 12.38
CA GLU A 83 -8.76 -7.53 13.81
C GLU A 83 -8.50 -9.02 14.09
N GLY A 84 -7.56 -9.61 13.34
CA GLY A 84 -7.17 -11.01 13.46
C GLY A 84 -8.10 -12.02 12.78
N LYS A 85 -9.13 -11.56 12.06
CA LYS A 85 -10.06 -12.42 11.32
C LYS A 85 -9.87 -12.24 9.81
N SER A 86 -9.72 -13.33 9.09
CA SER A 86 -9.70 -13.30 7.63
C SER A 86 -11.06 -12.85 7.10
N VAL A 87 -11.08 -11.74 6.35
CA VAL A 87 -12.29 -11.18 5.72
C VAL A 87 -12.28 -11.36 4.20
N TYR A 88 -11.13 -11.69 3.64
CA TYR A 88 -10.96 -12.00 2.22
C TYR A 88 -9.81 -12.96 2.04
N THR A 89 -10.00 -13.97 1.18
CA THR A 89 -8.95 -14.87 0.71
C THR A 89 -9.10 -15.04 -0.80
N LEU A 90 -8.00 -14.92 -1.52
CA LEU A 90 -7.96 -15.21 -2.95
C LEU A 90 -8.23 -16.70 -3.15
N LYS A 91 -9.25 -17.03 -3.94
CA LYS A 91 -9.57 -18.41 -4.34
C LYS A 91 -8.74 -18.87 -5.52
#